data_AF-A0A317DRI7-F1
#
_entry.id   AF-A0A317DRI7-F1
#
_cell.length_a   1.000
_cell.length_b   1.000
_cell.length_c   1.000
_cell.angle_alpha   90.00
_cell.angle_beta   90.00
_cell.angle_gamma   90.00
#
_symmetry.space_group_name_H-M   'P 1'
#
loop_
_entity.id
_entity.type
_entity.pdbx_description
1 polymer ?
#
loop_
_entity_poly.entity_id
_entity_poly.type
_entity_poly.pdbx_seq_one_letter_code
_entity_poly.pdbx_strand_id
1 'polypeptide(L)'
;MRLLLVEDDIRVAGALATALQRRGYLVEHAGTVAAAVAAGPADLVLLDLNLPDGDGLAVCRSLRAASAAVGIIVLTARGESSTSEASLPDLIRALGADHPDVLDSRWDLARYHRQNGNRSQAARQFQEVLADRDRIHGAEDQQLNLARQELEDFLAQPG
;
A
#
# COMPACT_ATOMS: atom_id res chain seq x y z
N MET A 1 0.59 -22.81 15.09
CA MET A 1 -0.14 -21.91 14.17
C MET A 1 0.72 -21.71 12.93
N ARG A 2 0.17 -22.00 11.75
CA ARG A 2 0.83 -21.84 10.45
C ARG A 2 0.64 -20.40 9.97
N LEU A 3 1.74 -19.74 9.62
CA LEU A 3 1.75 -18.38 9.12
C LEU A 3 2.33 -18.38 7.70
N LEU A 4 1.61 -17.79 6.76
CA LEU A 4 2.14 -17.50 5.42
C LEU A 4 2.68 -16.07 5.40
N LEU A 5 3.96 -15.92 5.09
CA LEU A 5 4.62 -14.63 4.90
C LEU A 5 4.76 -14.38 3.41
N VAL A 6 4.11 -13.34 2.89
CA VAL A 6 4.16 -12.94 1.49
C VAL A 6 4.94 -11.63 1.39
N GLU A 7 6.18 -11.71 0.91
CA GLU A 7 7.17 -10.63 0.94
C GLU A 7 8.26 -10.91 -0.11
N ASP A 8 8.52 -9.99 -1.03
CA ASP A 8 9.48 -10.20 -2.12
C ASP A 8 10.91 -9.81 -1.74
N ASP A 9 11.12 -8.86 -0.82
CA ASP A 9 12.45 -8.54 -0.30
C ASP A 9 12.94 -9.65 0.63
N ILE A 10 13.86 -10.48 0.12
CA ILE A 10 14.42 -11.62 0.84
C ILE A 10 15.05 -11.26 2.20
N ARG A 11 15.55 -10.02 2.36
CA ARG A 11 16.15 -9.56 3.63
C ARG A 11 15.06 -9.28 4.65
N VAL A 12 14.00 -8.59 4.24
CA VAL A 12 12.82 -8.32 5.08
C VAL A 12 12.13 -9.62 5.44
N ALA A 13 11.90 -10.49 4.45
CA ALA A 13 11.34 -11.82 4.63
C ALA A 13 12.15 -12.65 5.64
N GLY A 14 13.47 -12.70 5.50
CA GLY A 14 14.35 -13.42 6.41
C GLY A 14 14.29 -12.90 7.86
N ALA A 15 14.30 -11.58 8.03
CA ALA A 15 14.21 -10.95 9.35
C ALA A 15 12.86 -11.24 10.03
N LEU A 16 11.75 -11.08 9.30
CA LEU A 16 10.40 -11.34 9.79
C LEU A 16 10.19 -12.83 10.09
N ALA A 17 10.57 -13.72 9.17
CA ALA A 17 10.46 -15.17 9.35
C ALA A 17 11.20 -15.61 10.61
N THR A 18 12.45 -15.15 10.80
CA THR A 18 13.23 -15.50 12.00
C THR A 18 12.55 -14.97 13.28
N ALA A 19 12.02 -13.74 13.27
CA ALA A 19 11.35 -13.16 14.42
C ALA A 19 10.06 -13.90 14.80
N LEU A 20 9.30 -14.34 13.81
CA LEU A 20 8.05 -15.08 13.97
C LEU A 20 8.32 -16.53 14.40
N GLN A 21 9.31 -17.21 13.81
CA GLN A 21 9.72 -18.55 14.22
C GLN A 21 10.19 -18.58 15.67
N ARG A 22 10.96 -17.58 16.13
CA ARG A 22 11.35 -17.45 17.55
C ARG A 22 10.16 -17.33 18.51
N ARG A 23 9.00 -16.88 18.01
CA ARG A 23 7.73 -16.82 18.76
C ARG A 23 6.89 -18.09 18.66
N GLY A 24 7.39 -19.13 17.98
CA GLY A 24 6.73 -20.44 17.85
C GLY A 24 5.80 -20.57 16.65
N TYR A 25 5.82 -19.63 15.69
CA TYR A 25 5.06 -19.75 14.46
C TYR A 25 5.76 -20.66 13.45
N LEU A 26 4.99 -21.49 12.74
CA LEU A 26 5.47 -22.24 11.59
C LEU A 26 5.31 -21.35 10.35
N VAL A 27 6.41 -20.74 9.90
CA VAL A 27 6.41 -19.76 8.81
C VAL A 27 6.70 -20.45 7.48
N GLU A 28 5.77 -20.31 6.54
CA GLU A 28 5.94 -20.58 5.11
C GLU A 28 6.12 -19.25 4.39
N HIS A 29 7.09 -19.13 3.48
CA HIS A 29 7.40 -17.88 2.78
C HIS A 29 7.06 -17.98 1.29
N ALA A 30 6.46 -16.93 0.76
CA ALA A 30 6.18 -16.74 -0.66
C ALA A 30 6.67 -15.35 -1.09
N GLY A 31 7.50 -15.29 -2.13
CA GLY A 31 8.00 -14.02 -2.68
C GLY A 31 7.14 -13.42 -3.80
N THR A 32 6.05 -14.08 -4.17
CA THR A 32 5.25 -13.74 -5.35
C THR A 32 3.76 -14.04 -5.10
N VAL A 33 2.88 -13.39 -5.87
CA VAL A 33 1.44 -13.66 -5.89
C VAL A 33 1.18 -15.13 -6.24
N ALA A 34 1.83 -15.64 -7.28
CA ALA A 34 1.65 -17.02 -7.71
C ALA A 34 2.04 -18.03 -6.61
N ALA A 35 3.14 -17.79 -5.90
CA ALA A 35 3.57 -18.64 -4.80
C ALA A 35 2.61 -18.54 -3.60
N ALA A 36 2.11 -17.34 -3.29
CA ALA A 36 1.17 -17.13 -2.19
C ALA A 36 -0.18 -17.82 -2.43
N VAL A 37 -0.67 -17.82 -3.67
CA VAL A 37 -1.93 -18.49 -4.04
C VAL A 37 -1.76 -20.01 -4.07
N ALA A 38 -0.58 -20.51 -4.45
CA ALA A 38 -0.27 -21.94 -4.44
C ALA A 38 0.08 -22.49 -3.04
N ALA A 39 0.25 -21.61 -2.06
CA ALA A 39 0.63 -21.99 -0.70
C ALA A 39 -0.44 -22.84 -0.02
N GLY A 40 0.01 -23.69 0.92
CA GLY A 40 -0.89 -24.52 1.70
C GLY A 40 -1.77 -23.70 2.68
N PRO A 41 -2.74 -24.35 3.35
CA PRO A 41 -3.64 -23.68 4.29
C PRO A 41 -2.86 -23.03 5.46
N ALA A 42 -3.17 -21.77 5.75
CA ALA A 42 -2.57 -20.99 6.83
C ALA A 42 -3.64 -20.47 7.80
N ASP A 43 -3.25 -20.27 9.06
CA ASP A 43 -4.11 -19.66 10.08
C ASP A 43 -4.05 -18.13 10.01
N LEU A 44 -2.88 -17.60 9.61
CA LEU A 44 -2.60 -16.17 9.49
C LEU A 44 -1.71 -15.92 8.26
N VAL A 45 -1.99 -14.84 7.54
CA VAL A 45 -1.17 -14.37 6.42
C VAL A 45 -0.67 -12.97 6.73
N LEU A 46 0.63 -12.77 6.55
CA LEU A 46 1.30 -11.47 6.60
C LEU A 46 1.69 -11.10 5.17
N LEU A 47 1.10 -10.06 4.60
CA LEU A 47 1.11 -9.80 3.15
C LEU A 47 1.64 -8.41 2.82
N ASP A 48 2.75 -8.33 2.07
CA ASP A 48 3.12 -7.12 1.33
C ASP A 48 2.23 -6.96 0.08
N LEU A 49 1.87 -5.73 -0.26
CA LEU A 49 1.10 -5.41 -1.47
C LEU A 49 1.99 -5.24 -2.71
N ASN A 50 3.26 -4.90 -2.53
CA ASN A 50 4.22 -4.66 -3.60
C ASN A 50 4.89 -5.98 -3.99
N LEU A 51 4.21 -6.79 -4.81
CA LEU A 51 4.74 -8.05 -5.31
C LEU A 51 5.17 -7.94 -6.78
N PRO A 52 6.24 -8.64 -7.21
CA PRO A 52 6.86 -8.45 -8.52
C PRO A 52 5.99 -8.98 -9.68
N ASP A 53 5.02 -9.86 -9.41
CA ASP A 53 4.22 -10.56 -10.41
C ASP A 53 2.72 -10.24 -10.34
N GLY A 54 2.31 -9.25 -9.54
CA GLY A 54 0.93 -8.78 -9.54
C GLY A 54 0.50 -8.02 -8.28
N ASP A 55 -0.79 -7.71 -8.24
CA ASP A 55 -1.44 -7.00 -7.15
C ASP A 55 -1.60 -7.91 -5.91
N GLY A 56 -0.99 -7.54 -4.77
CA GLY A 56 -1.15 -8.26 -3.50
C GLY A 56 -2.60 -8.38 -3.03
N LEU A 57 -3.52 -7.49 -3.43
CA LEU A 57 -4.95 -7.65 -3.14
C LEU A 57 -5.57 -8.85 -3.88
N ALA A 58 -4.99 -9.31 -4.98
CA ALA A 58 -5.40 -10.55 -5.63
C ALA A 58 -5.13 -11.79 -4.75
N VAL A 59 -4.07 -11.75 -3.93
CA VAL A 59 -3.78 -12.76 -2.90
C VAL A 59 -4.88 -12.73 -1.83
N CYS A 60 -5.24 -11.56 -1.32
CA CYS A 60 -6.35 -11.40 -0.37
C CYS A 60 -7.65 -12.01 -0.88
N ARG A 61 -8.04 -11.69 -2.13
CA ARG A 61 -9.27 -12.22 -2.76
C ARG A 61 -9.22 -13.75 -2.85
N SER A 62 -8.11 -14.30 -3.32
CA SER A 62 -7.95 -15.74 -3.52
C SER A 62 -8.00 -16.51 -2.19
N LEU A 63 -7.29 -16.01 -1.17
CA LEU A 63 -7.27 -16.64 0.16
C LEU A 63 -8.63 -16.58 0.85
N ARG A 64 -9.35 -15.46 0.72
CA ARG A 64 -10.71 -15.30 1.26
C ARG A 64 -11.72 -16.24 0.60
N ALA A 65 -11.57 -16.49 -0.71
CA ALA A 65 -12.39 -17.46 -1.44
C ALA A 65 -12.12 -18.90 -0.98
N ALA A 66 -10.87 -19.23 -0.64
CA ALA A 66 -10.48 -20.55 -0.16
C ALA A 66 -10.88 -20.81 1.32
N SER A 67 -10.81 -19.79 2.18
CA SER A 67 -11.23 -19.88 3.58
C SER A 67 -11.55 -18.51 4.18
N ALA A 68 -12.76 -18.35 4.71
CA ALA A 68 -13.15 -17.14 5.43
C ALA A 68 -12.45 -16.99 6.79
N ALA A 69 -11.92 -18.08 7.36
CA ALA A 69 -11.36 -18.10 8.72
C ALA A 69 -9.91 -17.59 8.81
N VAL A 70 -9.22 -17.41 7.69
CA VAL A 70 -7.81 -17.00 7.68
C VAL A 70 -7.63 -15.56 8.19
N GLY A 71 -6.77 -15.33 9.17
CA GLY A 71 -6.37 -13.95 9.52
C GLY A 71 -5.51 -13.37 8.39
N ILE A 72 -5.73 -12.12 7.98
CA ILE A 72 -4.86 -11.44 7.00
C ILE A 72 -4.44 -10.12 7.61
N ILE A 73 -3.13 -9.91 7.73
CA ILE A 73 -2.50 -8.65 8.12
C ILE A 73 -1.71 -8.17 6.91
N VAL A 74 -2.04 -6.97 6.44
CA VAL A 74 -1.32 -6.34 5.33
C VAL A 74 -0.14 -5.55 5.91
N LEU A 75 1.07 -5.86 5.43
CA LEU A 75 2.27 -5.06 5.61
C LEU A 75 2.22 -3.94 4.59
N THR A 76 1.96 -2.73 5.06
CA THR A 76 2.14 -1.53 4.24
C THR A 76 3.43 -0.86 4.66
N ALA A 77 4.50 -1.07 3.91
CA ALA A 77 5.60 -0.12 3.93
C ALA A 77 5.09 1.16 3.24
N ARG A 78 4.71 2.17 4.02
CA ARG A 78 4.55 3.54 3.50
C ARG A 78 5.95 4.03 3.08
N GLY A 79 6.34 3.69 1.86
CA GLY A 79 7.64 4.02 1.30
C GLY A 79 7.73 3.52 -0.13
N GLU A 80 7.37 4.40 -1.06
CA GLU A 80 7.68 4.30 -2.49
C GLU A 80 7.06 3.13 -3.26
N SER A 81 5.72 3.03 -3.27
CA SER A 81 5.09 2.84 -4.58
C SER A 81 5.34 4.13 -5.34
N SER A 82 6.44 4.20 -6.10
CA SER A 82 6.67 5.28 -7.03
C SER A 82 5.56 5.18 -8.08
N THR A 83 4.40 5.77 -7.80
CA THR A 83 3.40 6.06 -8.82
C THR A 83 4.13 6.95 -9.82
N SER A 84 4.56 6.35 -10.93
CA SER A 84 5.15 7.12 -12.01
C SER A 84 4.04 7.98 -12.62
N GLU A 85 4.36 9.24 -12.95
CA GLU A 85 3.44 10.11 -13.70
C GLU A 85 2.86 9.41 -14.93
N ALA A 86 3.63 8.49 -15.53
CA ALA A 86 3.25 7.73 -16.71
C ALA A 86 2.11 6.72 -16.47
N SER A 87 1.92 6.23 -15.25
CA SER A 87 0.88 5.22 -14.93
C SER A 87 -0.47 5.82 -14.54
N LEU A 88 -0.50 7.09 -14.08
CA LEU A 88 -1.73 7.77 -13.66
C LEU A 88 -2.80 7.86 -14.77
N PRO A 89 -2.47 8.15 -16.04
CA PRO A 89 -3.47 8.20 -17.11
C PRO A 89 -4.20 6.88 -17.33
N ASP A 90 -3.51 5.76 -17.18
CA ASP A 90 -4.09 4.43 -17.34
C ASP A 90 -5.03 4.11 -16.17
N LEU A 91 -4.63 4.48 -14.95
CA LEU A 91 -5.44 4.33 -13.75
C LEU A 91 -6.72 5.19 -13.81
N ILE A 92 -6.62 6.44 -14.26
CA ILE A 92 -7.77 7.33 -14.46
C ILE A 92 -8.72 6.75 -15.50
N ARG A 93 -8.20 6.17 -16.59
CA ARG A 93 -9.05 5.53 -17.61
C ARG A 93 -9.76 4.27 -17.10
N ALA A 94 -9.12 3.51 -16.21
CA ALA A 94 -9.68 2.27 -15.66
C ALA A 94 -10.68 2.51 -14.53
N LEU A 95 -10.39 3.43 -13.60
CA LEU A 95 -11.13 3.59 -12.35
C LEU A 95 -11.89 4.93 -12.24
N GLY A 96 -11.55 5.89 -13.08
CA GLY A 96 -12.05 7.27 -13.00
C GLY A 96 -11.22 8.15 -12.07
N ALA A 97 -11.19 9.46 -12.35
CA ALA A 97 -10.34 10.42 -11.63
C ALA A 97 -10.66 10.56 -10.13
N ASP A 98 -11.89 10.24 -9.75
CA ASP A 98 -12.41 10.38 -8.38
C ASP A 98 -12.23 9.10 -7.55
N HIS A 99 -11.68 8.02 -8.13
CA HIS A 99 -11.51 6.76 -7.42
C HIS A 99 -10.46 6.88 -6.30
N PRO A 100 -10.68 6.30 -5.10
CA PRO A 100 -9.73 6.34 -4.00
C PRO A 100 -8.29 5.99 -4.40
N ASP A 101 -8.10 4.90 -5.15
CA ASP A 101 -6.78 4.48 -5.64
C ASP A 101 -6.08 5.52 -6.53
N VAL A 102 -6.84 6.29 -7.33
CA VAL A 102 -6.30 7.39 -8.14
C VAL A 102 -5.87 8.55 -7.25
N LEU A 103 -6.66 8.87 -6.23
CA LEU A 103 -6.36 9.93 -5.27
C LEU A 103 -5.17 9.56 -4.37
N ASP A 104 -5.02 8.29 -3.99
CA ASP A 104 -3.84 7.77 -3.28
C ASP A 104 -2.59 7.85 -4.18
N SER A 105 -2.71 7.41 -5.43
CA SER A 105 -1.62 7.47 -6.41
C SER A 105 -1.13 8.90 -6.68
N ARG A 106 -2.05 9.87 -6.81
CA ARG A 106 -1.72 11.30 -6.96
C ARG A 106 -1.05 11.88 -5.71
N TRP A 107 -1.45 11.42 -4.52
CA TRP A 107 -0.83 11.81 -3.26
C TRP A 107 0.62 11.35 -3.19
N ASP A 108 0.89 10.10 -3.60
CA ASP A 108 2.25 9.55 -3.63
C ASP A 108 3.14 10.26 -4.65
N LEU A 109 2.59 10.66 -5.80
CA LEU A 109 3.33 11.46 -6.77
C LEU A 109 3.72 12.84 -6.19
N ALA A 110 2.84 13.48 -5.42
CA ALA A 110 3.17 14.73 -4.74
C ALA A 110 4.31 14.55 -3.73
N ARG A 111 4.34 13.43 -2.98
CA ARG A 111 5.48 13.07 -2.11
C ARG A 111 6.77 12.88 -2.90
N TYR A 112 6.70 12.23 -4.06
CA TYR A 112 7.85 12.04 -4.95
C TYR A 112 8.42 13.39 -5.41
N HIS A 113 7.59 14.33 -5.86
CA HIS A 113 8.07 15.67 -6.22
C HIS A 113 8.68 16.41 -5.04
N ARG A 114 8.14 16.23 -3.82
CA ARG A 114 8.74 16.80 -2.59
C ARG A 114 10.15 16.27 -2.37
N GLN A 115 10.36 14.94 -2.45
CA GLN A 115 11.68 14.32 -2.27
C GLN A 115 12.71 14.78 -3.31
N ASN A 116 12.25 15.07 -4.53
CA ASN A 116 13.10 15.54 -5.62
C ASN A 116 13.32 17.08 -5.64
N GLY A 117 12.93 17.79 -4.57
CA GLY A 117 13.14 19.24 -4.44
C GLY A 117 12.13 20.11 -5.18
N ASN A 118 11.12 19.53 -5.85
CA ASN A 118 10.07 20.25 -6.57
C ASN A 118 8.93 20.69 -5.60
N ARG A 119 9.30 21.38 -4.52
CA ARG A 119 8.43 21.72 -3.39
C ARG A 119 7.14 22.45 -3.80
N SER A 120 7.25 23.43 -4.70
CA SER A 120 6.08 24.18 -5.21
C SER A 120 5.11 23.32 -6.02
N GLN A 121 5.63 22.34 -6.75
CA GLN A 121 4.82 21.39 -7.51
C GLN A 121 4.11 20.40 -6.57
N ALA A 122 4.84 19.87 -5.58
CA ALA A 122 4.29 19.00 -4.55
C ALA A 122 3.17 19.69 -3.76
N ALA A 123 3.38 20.94 -3.34
CA ALA A 123 2.38 21.74 -2.62
C ALA A 123 1.05 21.83 -3.39
N ARG A 124 1.13 22.18 -4.67
CA ARG A 124 -0.04 22.31 -5.54
C ARG A 124 -0.79 20.98 -5.66
N GLN A 125 -0.07 19.89 -5.92
CA GLN A 125 -0.70 18.59 -6.08
C GLN A 125 -1.34 18.08 -4.78
N PHE A 126 -0.70 18.27 -3.62
CA PHE A 126 -1.33 17.94 -2.33
C PHE A 126 -2.63 18.71 -2.11
N GLN A 127 -2.66 20.00 -2.43
CA GLN A 127 -3.86 20.83 -2.32
C GLN A 127 -4.98 20.36 -3.27
N GLU A 128 -4.65 20.02 -4.51
CA GLU A 128 -5.61 19.51 -5.49
C GLU A 128 -6.23 18.17 -5.03
N VAL A 129 -5.39 17.22 -4.59
CA VAL A 129 -5.89 15.90 -4.13
C VAL A 129 -6.76 16.04 -2.88
N LEU A 130 -6.40 16.95 -1.96
CA LEU A 130 -7.23 17.22 -0.79
C LEU A 130 -8.58 17.83 -1.15
N ALA A 131 -8.62 18.76 -2.10
CA ALA A 131 -9.87 19.35 -2.58
C ALA A 131 -10.76 18.29 -3.25
N ASP A 132 -10.17 17.40 -4.05
CA ASP A 132 -10.90 16.30 -4.67
C ASP A 132 -11.44 15.32 -3.63
N ARG A 133 -10.62 14.91 -2.65
CA ARG A 133 -11.07 14.03 -1.55
C ARG A 133 -12.19 14.65 -0.73
N ASP A 134 -12.09 15.93 -0.38
CA ASP A 134 -13.10 16.66 0.40
C ASP A 134 -14.44 16.72 -0.35
N ARG A 135 -14.41 16.97 -1.67
CA ARG A 135 -15.60 16.95 -2.52
C ARG A 135 -16.28 15.57 -2.54
N ILE A 136 -15.51 14.48 -2.51
CA ILE A 136 -16.01 13.11 -2.71
C ILE A 136 -16.46 12.46 -1.40
N HIS A 137 -15.65 12.56 -0.34
CA HIS A 137 -15.84 11.77 0.88
C HIS A 137 -16.38 12.59 2.07
N GLY A 138 -16.25 13.92 2.04
CA GLY A 138 -16.68 14.79 3.13
C GLY A 138 -15.84 14.68 4.41
N ALA A 139 -16.20 15.45 5.43
CA ALA A 139 -15.35 15.74 6.60
C ALA A 139 -15.06 14.56 7.56
N GLU A 140 -15.82 13.46 7.48
CA GLU A 140 -15.68 12.30 8.38
C GLU A 140 -14.69 11.25 7.88
N ASP A 141 -14.09 11.45 6.71
CA ASP A 141 -13.12 10.53 6.14
C ASP A 141 -11.78 10.58 6.90
N GLN A 142 -11.41 9.44 7.51
CA GLN A 142 -10.14 9.30 8.25
C GLN A 142 -8.92 9.52 7.34
N GLN A 143 -8.97 9.10 6.08
CA GLN A 143 -7.90 9.34 5.11
C GLN A 143 -7.81 10.82 4.72
N LEU A 144 -8.94 11.53 4.61
CA LEU A 144 -8.94 12.98 4.38
C LEU A 144 -8.26 13.73 5.54
N ASN A 145 -8.57 13.35 6.78
CA ASN A 145 -7.97 13.97 7.96
C ASN A 145 -6.46 13.69 8.07
N LEU A 146 -6.01 12.47 7.73
CA LEU A 146 -4.59 12.15 7.65
C LEU A 146 -3.87 12.95 6.56
N ALA A 147 -4.50 13.11 5.39
CA ALA A 147 -3.95 13.90 4.29
C ALA A 147 -3.83 15.38 4.67
N ARG A 148 -4.81 15.95 5.40
CA ARG A 148 -4.77 17.34 5.88
C ARG A 148 -3.57 17.58 6.80
N GLN A 149 -3.40 16.73 7.81
CA GLN A 149 -2.28 16.82 8.75
C GLN A 149 -0.93 16.76 8.02
N GLU A 150 -0.79 15.85 7.05
CA GLU A 150 0.46 15.73 6.28
C GLU A 150 0.75 16.97 5.43
N LEU A 151 -0.27 17.63 4.85
CA LEU A 151 -0.08 18.90 4.15
C LEU A 151 0.32 20.03 5.11
N GLU A 152 -0.29 20.12 6.29
CA GLU A 152 0.06 21.11 7.32
C GLU A 152 1.53 20.94 7.76
N ASP A 153 1.93 19.71 8.06
CA ASP A 153 3.30 19.36 8.43
C ASP A 153 4.29 19.69 7.30
N PHE A 154 3.87 19.48 6.05
CA PHE A 154 4.66 19.85 4.88
C PHE A 154 4.85 21.36 4.81
N LEU A 155 3.79 22.16 4.91
CA LEU A 155 3.85 23.63 4.81
C LEU A 155 4.62 24.26 5.98
N ALA A 156 4.63 23.63 7.16
CA ALA A 156 5.36 24.10 8.33
C ALA A 156 6.89 23.92 8.23
N GLN A 157 7.38 23.06 7.33
CA GLN A 157 8.83 22.88 7.14
C GLN A 157 9.44 24.04 6.36
N PRO A 158 10.58 24.61 6.80
CA PRO A 158 11.31 25.60 6.01
C PRO A 158 11.85 24.97 4.72
N GLY A 159 11.78 25.74 3.63
CA GLY A 159 12.28 25.35 2.30
C GLY A 159 13.76 25.60 2.11
#